data_AF-A0A2A2GBU4-F1
#
_entry.id   AF-A0A2A2GBU4-F1
#
_cell.length_a   1.000
_cell.length_b   1.000
_cell.length_c   1.000
_cell.angle_alpha   90.00
_cell.angle_beta   90.00
_cell.angle_gamma   90.00
#
_symmetry.space_group_name_H-M   'P 1'
#
loop_
_entity.id
_entity.type
_entity.pdbx_description
1 polymer ?
#
loop_
_entity_poly.entity_id
_entity_poly.type
_entity_poly.pdbx_seq_one_letter_code
_entity_poly.pdbx_strand_id
1 'polypeptide(L)'
;MKLVDADGNEITSKENVDAKELEKQMSQKIETLLEPVMNKIKLSGAQVPQEQLMQLSSAAQQMLHNRMIYNLLQKVGVEDLDQVLSEDDVEELSTSLKNQVKMVDGDEGQNAQQQMKQKMKEMQQQQDNPEA
;
A
#
# COMPACT_ATOMS: atom_id res chain seq x y z
N MET A 1 -15.65 9.24 -7.66
CA MET A 1 -16.64 10.04 -6.88
C MET A 1 -15.87 11.21 -6.26
N LYS A 2 -16.35 12.46 -6.39
CA LYS A 2 -15.70 13.64 -5.78
C LYS A 2 -16.44 14.01 -4.50
N LEU A 3 -15.72 14.20 -3.40
CA LEU A 3 -16.27 14.74 -2.16
C LEU A 3 -16.43 16.25 -2.33
N VAL A 4 -17.61 16.77 -2.06
CA VAL A 4 -17.91 18.21 -2.12
C VAL A 4 -18.48 18.68 -0.79
N ASP A 5 -18.17 19.92 -0.39
CA ASP A 5 -18.73 20.54 0.81
C ASP A 5 -20.17 21.02 0.58
N ALA A 6 -20.77 21.61 1.62
CA ALA A 6 -22.11 22.17 1.56
C ALA A 6 -22.25 23.32 0.55
N ASP A 7 -21.13 23.93 0.15
CA ASP A 7 -21.04 25.04 -0.80
C ASP A 7 -20.67 24.57 -2.23
N GLY A 8 -20.48 23.26 -2.42
CA GLY A 8 -20.16 22.64 -3.71
C GLY A 8 -18.67 22.65 -4.08
N ASN A 9 -17.76 23.04 -3.18
CA ASN A 9 -16.32 22.99 -3.42
C ASN A 9 -15.78 21.58 -3.25
N GLU A 10 -14.80 21.19 -4.06
CA GLU A 10 -14.14 19.90 -3.97
C GLU A 10 -13.33 19.80 -2.67
N ILE A 11 -13.77 18.95 -1.74
CA ILE A 11 -13.05 18.67 -0.51
C ILE A 11 -11.89 17.74 -0.85
N THR A 12 -10.68 18.28 -0.85
CA THR A 12 -9.46 17.47 -0.92
C THR A 12 -9.13 16.88 0.45
N SER A 13 -8.39 15.76 0.48
CA SER A 13 -7.92 15.15 1.74
C SER A 13 -7.14 16.11 2.63
N LYS A 14 -6.53 17.16 2.04
CA LYS A 14 -5.80 18.21 2.76
C LYS A 14 -6.70 19.22 3.47
N GLU A 15 -7.95 19.37 3.05
CA GLU A 15 -8.89 20.36 3.60
C GLU A 15 -10.02 19.71 4.39
N ASN A 16 -10.14 18.39 4.34
CA ASN A 16 -11.11 17.64 5.11
C ASN A 16 -10.75 17.61 6.61
N VAL A 17 -11.35 18.51 7.39
CA VAL A 17 -11.12 18.63 8.84
C VAL A 17 -11.53 17.35 9.58
N ASP A 18 -12.65 16.74 9.18
CA ASP A 18 -13.17 15.53 9.83
C ASP A 18 -12.24 14.34 9.61
N ALA A 19 -11.71 14.18 8.39
CA ALA A 19 -10.73 13.13 8.09
C ALA A 19 -9.46 13.30 8.92
N LYS A 20 -8.95 14.53 9.07
CA LYS A 20 -7.77 14.81 9.90
C LYS A 20 -8.01 14.50 11.38
N GLU A 21 -9.19 14.80 11.89
CA GLU A 21 -9.54 14.51 13.28
C GLU A 21 -9.64 12.98 13.50
N LEU A 22 -10.22 12.24 12.55
CA LEU A 22 -10.24 10.78 12.60
C LEU A 22 -8.83 10.17 12.50
N GLU A 23 -7.95 10.70 11.65
CA GLU A 23 -6.54 10.29 11.56
C GLU A 23 -5.79 10.51 12.88
N LYS A 24 -6.03 11.64 13.54
CA LYS A 24 -5.46 11.95 14.85
C LYS A 24 -5.95 10.97 15.93
N GLN A 25 -7.25 10.70 15.97
CA GLN A 25 -7.81 9.72 16.91
C GLN A 25 -7.29 8.31 16.66
N MET A 26 -7.10 7.94 15.39
CA MET A 26 -6.47 6.66 15.04
C MET A 26 -5.03 6.60 15.57
N SER A 27 -4.24 7.65 15.36
CA SER A 27 -2.85 7.73 15.82
C SER A 27 -2.75 7.55 17.34
N GLN A 28 -3.63 8.20 18.10
CA GLN A 28 -3.71 8.04 19.56
C GLN A 28 -4.06 6.59 19.98
N LYS A 29 -4.94 5.92 19.23
CA LYS A 29 -5.28 4.52 19.49
C LYS A 29 -4.13 3.57 19.19
N ILE A 30 -3.35 3.82 18.13
CA ILE A 30 -2.12 3.06 17.83
C ILE A 30 -1.13 3.22 18.99
N GLU A 31 -0.88 4.45 19.44
CA GLU A 31 0.02 4.73 20.56
C GLU A 31 -0.41 3.97 21.82
N THR A 32 -1.70 4.02 22.15
CA THR A 32 -2.27 3.30 23.30
C THR A 32 -2.10 1.78 23.16
N LEU A 33 -2.32 1.24 21.96
CA LEU A 33 -2.17 -0.19 21.68
C LEU A 33 -0.71 -0.65 21.82
N LEU A 34 0.24 0.17 21.39
CA LEU A 34 1.66 -0.15 21.38
C LEU A 34 2.37 0.15 22.69
N GLU A 35 1.82 1.04 23.52
CA GLU A 35 2.44 1.47 24.79
C GLU A 35 2.93 0.31 25.66
N PRO A 36 2.16 -0.78 25.90
CA PRO A 36 2.62 -1.90 26.72
C PRO A 36 3.82 -2.63 26.11
N VAL A 37 3.86 -2.75 24.78
CA VAL A 37 4.95 -3.40 24.04
C VAL A 37 6.19 -2.53 24.09
N MET A 38 6.04 -1.23 23.82
CA MET A 38 7.12 -0.26 23.89
C MET A 38 7.73 -0.16 25.28
N ASN A 39 6.90 -0.22 26.33
CA ASN A 39 7.37 -0.21 27.71
C ASN A 39 8.18 -1.48 28.04
N LYS A 40 7.74 -2.66 27.59
CA LYS A 40 8.53 -3.91 27.74
C LYS A 40 9.88 -3.84 27.03
N ILE A 41 9.90 -3.31 25.79
CA ILE A 41 11.13 -3.11 25.03
C ILE A 41 12.09 -2.20 25.81
N LYS A 42 11.62 -1.04 26.27
CA LYS A 42 12.42 -0.09 27.05
C LYS A 42 12.98 -0.73 28.34
N LEU A 43 12.13 -1.44 29.09
CA LEU A 43 12.52 -2.10 30.35
C LEU A 43 13.52 -3.25 30.15
N SER A 44 13.48 -3.92 29.00
CA SER A 44 14.41 -5.00 28.67
C SER A 44 15.83 -4.51 28.33
N GLY A 45 16.01 -3.20 28.12
CA GLY A 45 17.27 -2.63 27.65
C GLY A 45 17.63 -3.01 26.20
N ALA A 46 16.74 -3.72 25.50
CA ALA A 46 16.95 -4.13 24.12
C ALA A 46 16.91 -2.91 23.18
N GLN A 47 17.92 -2.80 22.31
CA GLN A 47 17.87 -1.89 21.18
C GLN A 47 17.08 -2.54 20.06
N VAL A 48 15.86 -2.05 19.81
CA VAL A 48 15.04 -2.50 18.68
C VAL A 48 15.39 -1.65 17.47
N PRO A 49 15.79 -2.26 16.34
CA PRO A 49 16.02 -1.54 15.09
C PRO A 49 14.82 -0.69 14.68
N GLN A 50 15.08 0.49 14.08
CA GLN A 50 14.02 1.40 13.63
C GLN A 50 13.04 0.73 12.66
N GLU A 51 13.53 -0.15 11.79
CA GLU A 51 12.69 -0.91 10.86
C GLU A 51 11.67 -1.80 11.58
N GLN A 52 12.08 -2.47 12.66
CA GLN A 52 11.17 -3.29 13.46
C GLN A 52 10.13 -2.43 14.19
N LEU A 53 10.52 -1.23 14.66
CA LEU A 53 9.57 -0.28 15.24
C LEU A 53 8.54 0.20 14.22
N MET A 54 8.97 0.46 12.98
CA MET A 54 8.07 0.80 11.88
C MET A 54 7.12 -0.35 11.54
N GLN A 55 7.62 -1.59 11.48
CA GLN A 55 6.79 -2.78 11.25
C GLN A 55 5.75 -2.97 12.36
N LEU A 56 6.13 -2.77 13.63
CA LEU A 56 5.21 -2.78 14.78
C LEU A 56 4.10 -1.73 14.63
N SER A 57 4.46 -0.51 14.25
CA SER A 57 3.49 0.57 14.00
C SER A 57 2.54 0.25 12.85
N SER A 58 3.08 -0.26 11.74
CA SER A 58 2.29 -0.68 10.58
C SER A 58 1.31 -1.81 10.93
N ALA A 59 1.77 -2.82 11.68
CA ALA A 59 0.93 -3.91 12.13
C ALA A 59 -0.20 -3.44 13.05
N ALA A 60 0.10 -2.55 14.01
CA ALA A 60 -0.91 -1.97 14.88
C ALA A 60 -1.96 -1.16 14.09
N GLN A 61 -1.52 -0.37 13.12
CA GLN A 61 -2.41 0.36 12.21
C GLN A 61 -3.32 -0.59 11.44
N GLN A 62 -2.78 -1.66 10.86
CA GLN A 62 -3.55 -2.65 10.11
C GLN A 62 -4.58 -3.36 11.01
N MET A 63 -4.20 -3.74 12.23
CA MET A 63 -5.12 -4.36 13.19
C MET A 63 -6.30 -3.44 13.54
N LEU A 64 -6.02 -2.16 13.85
CA LEU A 64 -7.06 -1.19 14.18
C LEU A 64 -7.93 -0.86 12.97
N HIS A 65 -7.34 -0.77 11.77
CA HIS A 65 -8.07 -0.56 10.53
C HIS A 65 -9.03 -1.73 10.24
N ASN A 66 -8.54 -2.97 10.30
CA ASN A 66 -9.38 -4.17 10.13
C ASN A 66 -10.52 -4.20 11.16
N ARG A 67 -10.24 -3.82 12.42
CA ARG A 67 -11.27 -3.75 13.46
C ARG A 67 -12.30 -2.66 13.18
N MET A 68 -11.88 -1.53 12.61
CA MET A 68 -12.80 -0.47 12.20
C MET A 68 -13.71 -0.92 11.07
N ILE A 69 -13.16 -1.54 10.01
CA ILE A 69 -13.96 -2.09 8.91
C ILE A 69 -14.97 -3.09 9.45
N TYR A 70 -14.53 -4.06 10.26
CA TYR A 70 -15.44 -5.03 10.89
C TYR A 70 -16.59 -4.35 11.64
N ASN A 71 -16.27 -3.36 12.49
CA ASN A 71 -17.28 -2.63 13.24
C ASN A 71 -18.23 -1.84 12.33
N LEU A 72 -17.73 -1.30 11.21
CA LEU A 72 -18.55 -0.61 10.23
C LEU A 72 -19.51 -1.58 9.54
N LEU A 73 -19.01 -2.71 9.04
CA LEU A 73 -19.80 -3.77 8.42
C LEU A 73 -20.94 -4.23 9.33
N GLN A 74 -20.63 -4.47 10.60
CA GLN A 74 -21.63 -4.81 11.62
C GLN A 74 -22.66 -3.69 11.83
N LYS A 75 -22.25 -2.43 11.89
CA LYS A 75 -23.16 -1.29 12.08
C LYS A 75 -24.11 -1.07 10.90
N VAL A 76 -23.68 -1.39 9.68
CA VAL A 76 -24.51 -1.27 8.48
C VAL A 76 -25.32 -2.54 8.17
N GLY A 77 -25.23 -3.57 9.02
CA GLY A 77 -26.02 -4.79 8.92
C GLY A 77 -25.55 -5.76 7.84
N VAL A 78 -24.26 -5.74 7.48
CA VAL A 78 -23.68 -6.73 6.56
C VAL A 78 -23.57 -8.07 7.30
N GLU A 79 -24.29 -9.07 6.83
CA GLU A 79 -24.30 -10.44 7.36
C GLU A 79 -23.42 -11.40 6.55
N ASP A 80 -23.15 -11.06 5.29
CA ASP A 80 -22.38 -11.86 4.36
C ASP A 80 -21.29 -11.01 3.71
N LEU A 81 -20.04 -11.51 3.71
CA LEU A 81 -18.88 -10.78 3.21
C LEU A 81 -18.91 -10.62 1.68
N ASP A 82 -19.55 -11.55 0.97
CA ASP A 82 -19.68 -11.52 -0.49
C ASP A 82 -20.49 -10.31 -0.98
N GLN A 83 -21.21 -9.62 -0.07
CA GLN A 83 -21.90 -8.36 -0.34
C GLN A 83 -20.95 -7.16 -0.45
N VAL A 84 -19.71 -7.28 0.04
CA VAL A 84 -18.74 -6.18 0.13
C VAL A 84 -17.40 -6.53 -0.52
N LEU A 85 -17.05 -7.81 -0.56
CA LEU A 85 -15.85 -8.31 -1.20
C LEU A 85 -16.24 -9.46 -2.13
N SER A 86 -16.34 -9.19 -3.43
CA SER A 86 -16.72 -10.18 -4.43
C SER A 86 -15.53 -11.06 -4.84
N GLU A 87 -15.82 -12.19 -5.50
CA GLU A 87 -14.77 -13.04 -6.12
C GLU A 87 -13.93 -12.25 -7.13
N ASP A 88 -14.55 -11.37 -7.92
CA ASP A 88 -13.87 -10.51 -8.89
C ASP A 88 -12.87 -9.56 -8.21
N ASP A 89 -13.24 -8.97 -7.06
CA ASP A 89 -12.33 -8.12 -6.27
C ASP A 89 -11.10 -8.91 -5.80
N VAL A 90 -11.31 -10.16 -5.36
CA VAL A 90 -10.23 -11.06 -4.94
C VAL A 90 -9.32 -11.43 -6.11
N GLU A 91 -9.87 -11.70 -7.28
CA GLU A 91 -9.10 -11.98 -8.50
C GLU A 91 -8.27 -10.78 -8.98
N GLU A 92 -8.85 -9.58 -8.95
CA GLU A 92 -8.15 -8.34 -9.31
C GLU A 92 -6.99 -8.07 -8.35
N LEU A 93 -7.22 -8.20 -7.04
CA LEU A 93 -6.20 -8.04 -6.02
C LEU A 93 -5.10 -9.11 -6.13
N SER A 94 -5.47 -10.36 -6.39
CA SER A 94 -4.54 -11.47 -6.63
C SER A 94 -3.65 -11.21 -7.84
N THR A 95 -4.23 -10.71 -8.93
CA THR A 95 -3.49 -10.34 -10.14
C THR A 95 -2.54 -9.17 -9.89
N SER A 96 -3.00 -8.14 -9.18
CA SER A 96 -2.19 -6.99 -8.78
C SER A 96 -1.00 -7.41 -7.92
N LEU A 97 -1.22 -8.30 -6.95
CA LEU A 97 -0.18 -8.86 -6.09
C LEU A 97 0.84 -9.68 -6.89
N LYS A 98 0.38 -10.57 -7.79
CA LYS A 98 1.27 -11.35 -8.66
C LYS A 98 2.16 -10.46 -9.52
N ASN A 99 1.63 -9.35 -10.03
CA ASN A 99 2.41 -8.40 -10.83
C ASN A 99 3.46 -7.68 -9.97
N GLN A 100 3.12 -7.29 -8.75
CA GLN A 100 4.09 -6.71 -7.81
C GLN A 100 5.20 -7.71 -7.45
N VAL A 101 4.87 -8.97 -7.14
CA VAL A 101 5.86 -10.01 -6.83
C VAL A 101 6.76 -10.30 -8.03
N LYS A 102 6.20 -10.42 -9.25
CA LYS A 102 6.99 -10.60 -10.48
C LYS A 102 7.93 -9.42 -10.78
N MET A 103 7.58 -8.20 -10.39
CA MET A 103 8.50 -7.05 -10.49
C MET A 103 9.63 -7.13 -9.46
N VAL A 104 9.40 -7.73 -8.29
CA VAL A 104 10.41 -7.91 -7.22
C VAL A 104 11.38 -9.05 -7.56
N ASP A 105 10.89 -10.13 -8.18
CA ASP A 105 11.74 -11.22 -8.72
C ASP A 105 12.41 -10.84 -10.06
N GLY A 106 12.06 -9.66 -10.60
CA GLY A 106 12.44 -9.17 -11.92
C GLY A 106 13.74 -8.39 -11.98
N ASP A 107 14.83 -8.86 -11.37
CA ASP A 107 16.19 -8.47 -11.78
C ASP A 107 16.50 -8.99 -13.22
N GLU A 108 15.62 -9.83 -13.78
CA GLU A 108 15.63 -10.21 -15.20
C GLU A 108 14.99 -9.16 -16.13
N GLY A 109 14.31 -8.14 -15.61
CA GLY A 109 13.67 -7.08 -16.40
C GLY A 109 14.65 -6.07 -17.03
N GLN A 110 15.87 -5.94 -16.48
CA GLN A 110 16.91 -5.09 -17.06
C GLN A 110 17.53 -5.69 -18.33
N ASN A 111 17.51 -7.02 -18.47
CA ASN A 111 18.08 -7.72 -19.63
C ASN A 111 17.23 -7.54 -20.89
N ALA A 112 15.91 -7.46 -20.78
CA ALA A 112 15.05 -7.27 -21.96
C ALA A 112 15.24 -5.88 -22.60
N GLN A 113 15.39 -4.83 -21.78
CA GLN A 113 15.59 -3.47 -22.28
C GLN A 113 17.02 -3.23 -22.79
N GLN A 114 18.03 -3.90 -22.19
CA GLN A 114 19.40 -3.89 -22.73
C GLN A 114 19.53 -4.70 -24.02
N GLN A 115 18.90 -5.88 -24.13
CA GLN A 115 18.91 -6.68 -25.36
C GLN A 115 18.23 -5.95 -26.52
N MET A 116 17.13 -5.22 -26.26
CA MET A 116 16.45 -4.45 -27.31
C MET A 116 17.29 -3.25 -27.79
N LYS A 117 17.99 -2.55 -26.87
CA LYS A 117 18.94 -1.50 -27.24
C LYS A 117 20.14 -2.04 -28.04
N GLN A 118 20.63 -3.23 -27.70
CA GLN A 118 21.76 -3.83 -28.40
C GLN A 118 21.38 -4.29 -29.81
N LYS A 119 20.18 -4.89 -29.97
CA LYS A 119 19.64 -5.27 -31.29
C LYS A 119 19.39 -4.06 -32.20
N MET A 120 18.93 -2.93 -31.64
CA MET A 120 18.77 -1.69 -32.42
C MET A 120 20.12 -1.14 -32.89
N LYS A 121 21.15 -1.21 -32.04
CA LYS A 121 22.50 -0.75 -32.38
C LYS A 121 23.16 -1.62 -33.47
N GLU A 122 22.94 -2.93 -33.44
CA GLU A 122 23.40 -3.85 -34.48
C GLU A 122 22.70 -3.63 -35.83
N MET A 123 21.38 -3.34 -35.83
CA MET A 123 20.67 -2.98 -37.06
C MET A 123 21.14 -1.66 -37.67
N GLN A 124 21.46 -0.64 -36.85
CA GLN A 124 22.03 0.61 -37.36
C GLN A 124 23.42 0.40 -37.98
N GLN A 125 24.26 -0.43 -37.37
CA GLN A 125 25.59 -0.72 -37.93
C GLN A 125 25.55 -1.51 -39.24
N GLN A 126 24.50 -2.30 -39.51
CA GLN A 126 24.32 -2.97 -40.79
C GLN A 126 23.70 -2.07 -41.87
N GLN A 127 23.06 -0.96 -41.51
CA GLN A 127 22.51 -0.01 -42.48
C GLN A 127 23.52 1.01 -42.99
N ASP A 128 24.59 1.27 -42.24
CA ASP A 128 25.64 2.24 -42.59
C ASP A 128 26.81 1.64 -43.39
N ASN A 129 26.73 0.38 -43.83
CA ASN A 129 27.72 -0.20 -44.74
C ASN A 129 27.10 -0.82 -46.01
N PRO A 130 26.62 -0.02 -46.97
CA PRO A 130 26.33 -0.47 -48.32
C PRO A 130 27.58 -0.30 -49.18
N GLU A 131 28.48 -1.29 -49.18
CA GLU A 131 29.45 -1.45 -50.27
C GLU A 131 29.49 -2.90 -50.76
N ALA A 132 28.71 -3.14 -51.81
CA ALA A 132 29.22 -3.68 -53.07
C ALA A 132 28.65 -2.84 -54.22
#